data_AF-A0A2V2Q0U4-F1
#
_entry.id   AF-A0A2V2Q0U4-F1
#
_cell.length_a   1.000
_cell.length_b   1.000
_cell.length_c   1.000
_cell.angle_alpha   90.00
_cell.angle_beta   90.00
_cell.angle_gamma   90.00
#
_symmetry.space_group_name_H-M   'P 1'
#
loop_
_entity.id
_entity.type
_entity.pdbx_description
1 polymer ?
#
loop_
_entity_poly.entity_id
_entity_poly.type
_entity_poly.pdbx_seq_one_letter_code
_entity_poly.pdbx_strand_id
1 'polypeptide(L)'
;EELTGAGLVARARADAGARGLVPGSRLLTGHPYDTWEGLSTGLFAPLAAGGSVVLCRHLGQLGADGLAKRVESERVTGTAV
;
A
#
# COMPACT_ATOMS: atom_id res chain seq x y z
N GLU A 1 -2.40 11.15 -17.89
CA GLU A 1 -1.93 9.94 -18.60
C GLU A 1 -3.04 8.90 -18.49
N GLU A 2 -3.30 8.13 -19.54
CA GLU A 2 -4.26 7.02 -19.53
C GLU A 2 -3.52 5.70 -19.66
N LEU A 3 -3.85 4.72 -18.81
CA LEU A 3 -3.25 3.40 -18.81
C LEU A 3 -4.30 2.36 -19.18
N THR A 4 -3.94 1.42 -20.05
CA THR A 4 -4.72 0.20 -20.21
C THR A 4 -4.66 -0.62 -18.92
N GLY A 5 -5.59 -1.54 -18.71
CA GLY A 5 -5.55 -2.43 -17.53
C GLY A 5 -4.24 -3.22 -17.43
N ALA A 6 -3.70 -3.68 -18.56
CA ALA A 6 -2.40 -4.35 -18.59
C ALA A 6 -1.24 -3.40 -18.26
N GLY A 7 -1.26 -2.16 -18.79
CA GLY A 7 -0.26 -1.15 -18.50
C GLY A 7 -0.23 -0.75 -17.03
N LEU A 8 -1.40 -0.60 -16.41
CA LEU A 8 -1.54 -0.33 -14.99
C LEU A 8 -0.89 -1.44 -14.14
N VAL A 9 -1.22 -2.71 -14.42
CA VAL A 9 -0.67 -3.85 -13.67
C VAL A 9 0.85 -3.97 -13.86
N ALA A 10 1.36 -3.76 -15.07
CA ALA A 10 2.80 -3.81 -15.34
C ALA A 10 3.56 -2.74 -14.55
N ARG A 11 3.06 -1.50 -14.55
CA ARG A 11 3.66 -0.40 -13.77
C ARG A 11 3.58 -0.66 -12.26
N ALA A 12 2.43 -1.11 -11.77
CA ALA A 12 2.25 -1.46 -10.36
C ALA A 12 3.18 -2.60 -9.90
N ARG A 13 3.46 -3.60 -10.74
CA ARG A 13 4.44 -4.67 -10.42
C ARG A 13 5.86 -4.13 -10.31
N ALA A 14 6.25 -3.21 -11.19
CA ALA A 14 7.56 -2.56 -11.11
C ALA A 14 7.69 -1.76 -9.81
N ASP A 15 6.66 -0.97 -9.48
CA ASP A 15 6.61 -0.19 -8.23
C ASP A 15 6.62 -1.10 -7.00
N ALA A 16 5.95 -2.25 -7.05
CA ALA A 16 5.98 -3.24 -5.99
C ALA A 16 7.38 -3.84 -5.77
N GLY A 17 8.06 -4.18 -6.87
CA GLY A 17 9.44 -4.67 -6.84
C GLY A 17 10.42 -3.64 -6.28
N ALA A 18 10.30 -2.37 -6.68
CA ALA A 18 11.11 -1.27 -6.16
C ALA A 18 10.94 -1.08 -4.64
N ARG A 19 9.79 -1.48 -4.10
CA ARG A 19 9.47 -1.43 -2.66
C ARG A 19 9.74 -2.74 -1.91
N GLY A 20 10.23 -3.76 -2.60
CA GLY A 20 10.47 -5.09 -2.01
C GLY A 20 9.20 -5.79 -1.55
N LEU A 21 8.03 -5.46 -2.12
CA LEU A 21 6.79 -6.15 -1.79
C LEU A 21 6.81 -7.56 -2.36
N VAL A 22 6.41 -8.52 -1.53
CA VAL A 22 6.33 -9.94 -1.87
C VAL A 22 4.90 -10.46 -1.66
N PRO A 23 4.53 -11.62 -2.24
CA PRO A 23 3.27 -12.26 -1.94
C PRO A 23 3.03 -12.41 -0.43
N GLY A 24 1.80 -12.08 0.01
CA GLY A 24 1.45 -12.07 1.44
C GLY A 24 1.86 -10.81 2.22
N SER A 25 2.57 -9.85 1.59
CA SER A 25 2.84 -8.55 2.20
C SER A 25 1.55 -7.84 2.60
N ARG A 26 1.53 -7.21 3.77
CA ARG A 26 0.37 -6.47 4.30
C ARG A 26 0.76 -5.02 4.47
N LEU A 27 0.37 -4.17 3.53
CA LEU A 27 0.78 -2.78 3.53
C LEU A 27 -0.27 -1.88 4.18
N LEU A 28 0.11 -1.18 5.25
CA LEU A 28 -0.69 -0.10 5.81
C LEU A 28 -0.44 1.18 5.00
N THR A 29 -1.51 1.76 4.46
CA THR A 29 -1.44 2.98 3.65
C THR A 29 -2.21 4.14 4.29
N GLY A 30 -1.62 5.32 4.25
CA GLY A 30 -2.23 6.61 4.60
C GLY A 30 -2.28 7.59 3.43
N HIS A 31 -1.74 7.23 2.26
CA HIS A 31 -1.66 8.14 1.12
C HIS A 31 -3.02 8.49 0.52
N PRO A 32 -3.19 9.72 0.01
CA PRO A 32 -4.31 10.06 -0.86
C PRO A 32 -4.20 9.33 -2.22
N TYR A 33 -5.33 9.11 -2.88
CA TYR A 33 -5.43 8.39 -4.16
C TYR A 33 -5.65 9.33 -5.35
N ASP A 34 -5.24 10.57 -5.22
CA ASP A 34 -5.33 11.62 -6.25
C ASP A 34 -4.09 11.67 -7.17
N THR A 35 -3.04 10.93 -6.83
CA THR A 35 -1.80 10.81 -7.62
C THR A 35 -1.49 9.36 -7.96
N TRP A 36 -0.73 9.14 -9.04
CA TRP A 36 -0.20 7.80 -9.35
C TRP A 36 0.63 7.24 -8.20
N GLU A 37 1.48 8.06 -7.56
CA GLU A 37 2.32 7.61 -6.46
C GLU A 37 1.49 7.08 -5.30
N GLY A 38 0.45 7.81 -4.88
CA GLY A 38 -0.45 7.37 -3.82
C GLY A 38 -1.29 6.15 -4.22
N LEU A 39 -1.83 6.12 -5.43
CA LEU A 39 -2.58 4.97 -5.97
C LEU A 39 -1.72 3.71 -6.09
N SER A 40 -0.53 3.83 -6.66
CA SER A 40 0.36 2.69 -6.87
C SER A 40 0.88 2.18 -5.54
N THR A 41 1.48 3.06 -4.74
CA THR A 41 2.06 2.70 -3.44
C THR A 41 1.01 2.16 -2.47
N GLY A 42 -0.15 2.80 -2.41
CA GLY A 42 -1.20 2.51 -1.44
C GLY A 42 -2.20 1.42 -1.86
N LEU A 43 -2.37 1.16 -3.16
CA LEU A 43 -3.39 0.23 -3.65
C LEU A 43 -2.87 -0.76 -4.68
N PHE A 44 -2.35 -0.30 -5.82
CA PHE A 44 -2.07 -1.20 -6.94
C PHE A 44 -0.83 -2.08 -6.73
N ALA A 45 0.27 -1.53 -6.21
CA ALA A 45 1.51 -2.28 -6.01
C ALA A 45 1.35 -3.45 -5.00
N PRO A 46 0.71 -3.29 -3.83
CA PRO A 46 0.43 -4.41 -2.92
C PRO A 46 -0.40 -5.50 -3.58
N LEU A 47 -1.45 -5.14 -4.32
CA LEU A 47 -2.31 -6.11 -5.00
C LEU A 47 -1.57 -6.83 -6.14
N ALA A 48 -0.79 -6.09 -6.92
CA ALA A 48 -0.02 -6.63 -8.04
C ALA A 48 1.09 -7.59 -7.59
N ALA A 49 1.62 -7.43 -6.37
CA ALA A 49 2.57 -8.35 -5.73
C ALA A 49 1.91 -9.58 -5.09
N GLY A 50 0.57 -9.68 -5.07
CA GLY A 50 -0.13 -10.74 -4.34
C GLY A 50 -0.17 -10.52 -2.82
N GLY A 51 -0.02 -9.28 -2.37
CA GLY A 51 -0.22 -8.86 -0.99
C GLY A 51 -1.64 -8.31 -0.74
N SER A 52 -1.80 -7.62 0.39
CA SER A 52 -3.04 -6.98 0.81
C SER A 52 -2.80 -5.55 1.27
N VAL A 53 -3.84 -4.73 1.19
CA VAL A 53 -3.85 -3.35 1.68
C VAL A 53 -4.60 -3.29 3.01
N VAL A 54 -4.00 -2.64 3.99
CA VAL A 54 -4.61 -2.32 5.28
C VAL A 54 -5.00 -0.84 5.25
N LEU A 55 -6.30 -0.56 5.21
CA LEU A 55 -6.84 0.79 5.24
C LEU A 55 -7.21 1.16 6.68
N CYS A 56 -6.60 2.21 7.21
CA CYS A 56 -6.94 2.74 8.53
C CYS A 56 -7.59 4.12 8.36
N ARG A 57 -8.90 4.19 8.58
CA ARG A 57 -9.60 5.48 8.65
C ARG A 57 -8.99 6.33 9.77
N HIS A 58 -8.68 7.59 9.46
CA HIS A 58 -8.07 8.56 10.38
C HIS A 58 -6.69 8.15 10.90
N LEU A 59 -5.86 7.52 10.07
CA LEU A 59 -4.50 7.12 10.44
C LEU A 59 -3.67 8.26 11.07
N GLY A 60 -3.78 9.48 10.54
CA GLY A 60 -3.09 10.67 11.06
C GLY A 60 -3.58 11.16 12.43
N GLN A 61 -4.68 10.61 12.96
CA GLN A 61 -5.15 10.88 14.33
C GLN A 61 -4.59 9.86 15.34
N LEU A 62 -3.96 8.78 14.87
CA LEU A 62 -3.29 7.82 15.76
C LEU A 62 -1.95 8.39 16.21
N GLY A 63 -1.75 8.45 17.53
CA GLY A 63 -0.41 8.56 18.10
C GLY A 63 0.41 7.29 17.86
N ALA A 64 1.70 7.32 18.23
CA ALA A 64 2.64 6.22 18.00
C ALA A 64 2.14 4.86 18.54
N ASP A 65 1.59 4.84 19.76
CA ASP A 65 1.06 3.61 20.37
C ASP A 65 -0.15 3.04 19.61
N GLY A 66 -1.00 3.92 19.08
CA GLY A 66 -2.15 3.53 18.27
C GLY A 66 -1.72 2.92 16.93
N LEU A 67 -0.70 3.51 16.31
CA LEU A 67 -0.09 2.98 15.09
C LEU A 67 0.56 1.61 15.35
N ALA A 68 1.31 1.46 16.43
CA ALA A 68 1.96 0.20 16.80
C ALA A 68 0.94 -0.92 17.00
N LYS A 69 -0.15 -0.66 17.75
CA LYS A 69 -1.24 -1.63 17.93
C LYS A 69 -1.92 -2.02 16.62
N ARG A 70 -2.07 -1.08 15.69
CA ARG A 70 -2.65 -1.38 14.36
C ARG A 70 -1.71 -2.26 13.54
N VAL A 71 -0.41 -1.93 13.53
CA VAL A 71 0.63 -2.74 12.87
C VAL A 71 0.61 -4.18 13.37
N GLU A 72 0.52 -4.35 14.69
CA GLU A 72 0.43 -5.67 15.32
C GLU A 72 -0.87 -6.41 14.96
N SER A 73 -2.03 -5.79 15.18
CA SER A 73 -3.34 -6.43 15.01
C SER A 73 -3.59 -6.88 13.57
N GLU A 74 -3.17 -6.08 12.60
CA GLU A 74 -3.37 -6.36 11.17
C GLU A 74 -2.21 -7.14 10.54
N ARG A 75 -1.16 -7.41 11.33
CA ARG A 75 0.09 -8.06 10.91
C ARG A 75 0.77 -7.32 9.74
N VAL A 76 0.82 -6.00 9.83
CA VAL A 76 1.42 -5.13 8.81
C VAL A 76 2.89 -5.49 8.62
N THR A 77 3.30 -5.66 7.36
CA THR A 77 4.69 -5.96 6.97
C THR A 77 5.42 -4.75 6.39
N GLY A 78 4.71 -3.65 6.13
CA GLY A 78 5.27 -2.38 5.67
C GLY A 78 4.27 -1.25 5.72
N THR A 79 4.75 -0.01 5.74
CA THR A 79 3.92 1.20 5.79
C THR A 79 4.17 2.10 4.59
N ALA A 80 3.13 2.82 4.17
CA ALA A 80 3.17 3.90 3.18
C ALA A 80 2.29 5.04 3.70
N VAL A 81 2.85 5.84 4.60
CA VAL A 81 2.14 6.88 5.36
C VAL A 81 2.85 8.20 5.23
#